data_AF-A0A9P6V5P8-F1
#
_entry.id   AF-A0A9P6V5P8-F1
#
_cell.length_a   1.000
_cell.length_b   1.000
_cell.length_c   1.000
_cell.angle_alpha   90.00
_cell.angle_beta   90.00
_cell.angle_gamma   90.00
#
_symmetry.space_group_name_H-M   'P 1'
#
loop_
_entity.id
_entity.type
_entity.pdbx_description
1 polymer ?
#
loop_
_entity_poly.entity_id
_entity_poly.type
_entity_poly.pdbx_seq_one_letter_code
_entity_poly.pdbx_strand_id
1 'polypeptide(L)'
;MFGPVMPSSSTTADSTDHFVVFHKLSQWMTYSIMEPLETMLNIEWEHSNLLTGLPEYRNGGLLIDLGFMTLKPKEEERGLVNYKHNALKPGQPAVEVVPTFEPSDPVIIEWRAMTVATLDRIAVEVRKQLNLPNLTLAQVLQGGTWNAGREIASVSRPNTKGPPIAILSDGTLF
;
A
#
# COMPACT_ATOMS: atom_id res chain seq x y z
N MET A 1 -19.87 11.29 -6.65
CA MET A 1 -18.97 11.93 -7.61
C MET A 1 -17.87 12.61 -6.81
N PHE A 2 -16.77 11.91 -6.54
CA PHE A 2 -15.61 12.48 -5.83
C PHE A 2 -14.50 12.66 -6.87
N GLY A 3 -14.29 13.92 -7.29
CA GLY A 3 -13.14 14.29 -8.11
C GLY A 3 -11.92 14.57 -7.23
N PRO A 4 -10.70 14.54 -7.79
CA PRO A 4 -9.52 14.95 -7.05
C PRO A 4 -9.64 16.43 -6.67
N VAL A 5 -9.35 16.75 -5.40
CA VAL A 5 -9.19 18.14 -4.94
C VAL A 5 -7.91 18.66 -5.59
N MET A 6 -8.04 19.58 -6.54
CA MET A 6 -6.91 20.31 -7.09
C MET A 6 -6.40 21.30 -6.02
N PRO A 7 -5.09 21.37 -5.75
CA PRO A 7 -4.59 22.28 -4.72
C PRO A 7 -4.82 23.73 -5.16
N SER A 8 -5.51 24.50 -4.31
CA SER A 8 -5.63 25.94 -4.46
C SER A 8 -4.26 26.61 -4.29
N SER A 9 -3.99 27.63 -5.08
CA SER A 9 -2.69 28.29 -5.25
C SER A 9 -2.20 29.12 -4.05
N SER A 10 -2.68 28.85 -2.84
CA SER A 10 -2.33 29.59 -1.62
C SER A 10 -1.99 28.65 -0.47
N THR A 11 -1.10 27.69 -0.70
CA THR A 11 -0.58 26.87 0.39
C THR A 11 0.59 27.61 1.05
N THR A 12 0.38 28.11 2.26
CA THR A 12 1.48 28.54 3.14
C THR A 12 2.35 27.33 3.48
N ALA A 13 3.68 27.48 3.52
CA ALA A 13 4.63 26.39 3.73
C ALA A 13 4.40 25.56 5.02
N ASP A 14 3.66 26.11 6.00
CA ASP A 14 3.28 25.46 7.27
C ASP A 14 1.89 24.79 7.25
N SER A 15 1.20 24.73 6.11
CA SER A 15 -0.13 24.11 6.00
C SER A 15 -0.03 22.59 6.06
N THR A 16 -0.62 21.99 7.09
CA THR A 16 -0.73 20.53 7.23
C THR A 16 -1.75 19.88 6.28
N ASP A 17 -2.50 20.68 5.53
CA ASP A 17 -3.64 20.21 4.71
C ASP A 17 -3.25 19.24 3.58
N HIS A 18 -1.96 19.13 3.26
CA HIS A 18 -1.44 18.19 2.26
C HIS A 18 -0.91 16.90 2.86
N PHE A 19 -0.90 16.74 4.18
CA PHE A 19 -0.40 15.52 4.80
C PHE A 19 -1.41 14.39 4.66
N VAL A 20 -0.96 13.28 4.08
CA VAL A 20 -1.71 12.03 4.04
C VAL A 20 -1.23 11.15 5.18
N VAL A 21 -2.09 10.94 6.18
CA VAL A 21 -1.76 10.12 7.35
C VAL A 21 -2.19 8.68 7.12
N PHE A 22 -1.28 7.74 7.37
CA PHE A 22 -1.55 6.31 7.24
C PHE A 22 -1.45 5.62 8.59
N HIS A 23 -2.57 5.11 9.10
CA HIS A 23 -2.62 4.37 10.37
C HIS A 23 -2.39 2.87 10.18
N LYS A 24 -1.41 2.48 9.36
CA LYS A 24 -1.22 1.08 8.88
C LYS A 24 -1.24 0.04 10.00
N LEU A 25 -0.41 0.21 11.03
CA LEU A 25 -0.29 -0.78 12.11
C LEU A 25 -1.51 -0.81 13.03
N SER A 26 -2.04 0.37 13.40
CA SER A 26 -3.27 0.45 14.19
C SER A 26 -4.45 -0.17 13.44
N GLN A 27 -4.59 0.12 12.15
CA GLN A 27 -5.64 -0.44 11.30
C GLN A 27 -5.53 -1.95 11.17
N TRP A 28 -4.31 -2.48 11.00
CA TRP A 28 -4.09 -3.93 11.01
C TRP A 28 -4.51 -4.52 12.36
N MET A 29 -4.02 -3.96 13.47
CA MET A 29 -4.39 -4.42 14.81
C MET A 29 -5.91 -4.41 15.02
N THR A 30 -6.60 -3.36 14.56
CA THR A 30 -8.06 -3.27 14.58
C THR A 30 -8.68 -4.47 13.87
N TYR A 31 -8.33 -4.73 12.61
CA TYR A 31 -8.86 -5.89 11.89
C TYR A 31 -8.56 -7.23 12.59
N SER A 32 -7.37 -7.38 13.18
CA SER A 32 -6.96 -8.60 13.86
C SER A 32 -7.69 -8.85 15.18
N ILE A 33 -8.09 -7.81 15.90
CA ILE A 33 -8.80 -7.93 17.18
C ILE A 33 -10.31 -8.02 16.97
N MET A 34 -10.85 -7.43 15.91
CA MET A 34 -12.30 -7.47 15.64
C MET A 34 -12.83 -8.90 15.52
N GLU A 35 -12.17 -9.75 14.74
CA GLU A 35 -12.61 -11.14 14.51
C GLU A 35 -12.72 -11.99 15.80
N PRO A 36 -11.70 -12.05 16.69
CA PRO A 36 -11.85 -12.77 17.95
C PRO A 36 -12.89 -12.14 18.89
N LEU A 37 -13.03 -10.82 18.89
CA LEU A 37 -14.06 -10.15 19.72
C LEU A 37 -15.49 -10.44 19.22
N GLU A 38 -15.70 -10.49 17.91
CA GLU A 38 -16.97 -10.91 17.29
C GLU A 38 -17.28 -12.37 17.61
N THR A 39 -16.32 -13.26 17.40
CA THR A 39 -16.56 -14.71 17.46
C THR A 39 -16.57 -15.29 18.87
N MET A 40 -15.79 -14.73 19.80
CA MET A 40 -15.66 -15.26 21.17
C MET A 40 -16.53 -14.53 22.18
N LEU A 41 -16.77 -13.23 21.98
CA LEU A 41 -17.48 -12.38 22.94
C LEU A 41 -18.82 -11.85 22.40
N ASN A 42 -19.21 -12.24 21.17
CA ASN A 42 -20.42 -11.77 20.48
C ASN A 42 -20.53 -10.23 20.45
N ILE A 43 -19.38 -9.55 20.29
CA ILE A 43 -19.36 -8.09 20.12
C ILE A 43 -19.79 -7.75 18.69
N GLU A 44 -20.78 -6.88 18.53
CA GLU A 44 -21.17 -6.32 17.24
C GLU A 44 -20.44 -5.00 16.98
N TRP A 45 -19.94 -4.82 15.76
CA TRP A 45 -19.27 -3.59 15.34
C TRP A 45 -20.17 -2.76 14.44
N GLU A 46 -20.49 -1.55 14.87
CA GLU A 46 -21.13 -0.59 14.01
C GLU A 46 -20.12 0.03 13.05
N HIS A 47 -20.55 0.31 11.81
CA HIS A 47 -19.78 1.03 10.80
C HIS A 47 -18.41 0.40 10.45
N SER A 48 -18.24 -0.91 10.63
CA SER A 48 -17.02 -1.64 10.25
C SER A 48 -16.66 -1.51 8.76
N ASN A 49 -17.65 -1.20 7.92
CA ASN A 49 -17.49 -0.91 6.50
C ASN A 49 -16.76 0.41 6.19
N LEU A 50 -16.53 1.28 7.19
CA LEU A 50 -15.76 2.52 7.03
C LEU A 50 -14.25 2.32 7.25
N LEU A 51 -13.85 1.14 7.72
CA LEU A 51 -12.45 0.79 7.87
C LEU A 51 -11.76 0.75 6.50
N THR A 52 -10.56 1.31 6.44
CA THR A 52 -9.85 1.51 5.16
C THR A 52 -8.97 0.32 4.79
N GLY A 53 -8.54 0.28 3.53
CA GLY A 53 -7.46 -0.59 3.09
C GLY A 53 -6.15 -0.33 3.84
N LEU A 54 -5.22 -1.29 3.77
CA LEU A 54 -3.87 -1.12 4.31
C LEU A 54 -2.93 -0.56 3.23
N PRO A 55 -2.21 0.56 3.50
CA PRO A 55 -1.16 1.11 2.63
C PRO A 55 0.13 0.25 2.69
N GLU A 56 -0.05 -1.04 2.46
CA GLU A 56 0.95 -2.09 2.55
C GLU A 56 1.60 -2.27 1.17
N TYR A 57 2.92 -2.47 1.11
CA TYR A 57 3.65 -2.55 -0.16
C TYR A 57 3.28 -3.81 -0.98
N ARG A 58 2.73 -4.86 -0.37
CA ARG A 58 2.18 -6.04 -1.06
C ARG A 58 0.89 -5.70 -1.78
N ASN A 59 0.01 -4.96 -1.12
CA ASN A 59 -1.23 -4.49 -1.73
C ASN A 59 -0.91 -3.52 -2.87
N GLY A 60 -0.04 -2.54 -2.62
CA GLY A 60 0.36 -1.56 -3.64
C GLY A 60 1.21 -2.18 -4.74
N GLY A 61 2.04 -3.17 -4.40
CA GLY A 61 2.95 -3.85 -5.31
C GLY A 61 2.21 -4.67 -6.34
N LEU A 62 1.12 -5.34 -5.93
CA LEU A 62 0.22 -6.02 -6.83
C LEU A 62 -0.28 -5.10 -7.96
N LEU A 63 -0.63 -3.86 -7.63
CA LEU A 63 -1.17 -2.90 -8.61
C LEU A 63 -0.13 -2.46 -9.64
N ILE A 64 1.14 -2.39 -9.24
CA ILE A 64 2.23 -2.07 -10.16
C ILE A 64 2.62 -3.30 -10.98
N ASP A 65 2.74 -4.47 -10.34
CA ASP A 65 3.16 -5.71 -10.98
C ASP A 65 2.16 -6.18 -12.04
N LEU A 66 0.86 -5.92 -11.83
CA LEU A 66 -0.18 -6.20 -12.82
C LEU A 66 -0.37 -5.07 -13.85
N GLY A 67 0.43 -4.00 -13.79
CA GLY A 67 0.37 -2.88 -14.72
C GLY A 67 -0.84 -1.95 -14.56
N PHE A 68 -1.57 -2.04 -13.46
CA PHE A 68 -2.68 -1.13 -13.15
C PHE A 68 -2.19 0.28 -12.85
N MET A 69 -1.02 0.39 -12.21
CA MET A 69 -0.29 1.65 -11.99
C MET A 69 1.16 1.50 -12.44
N THR A 70 1.76 2.61 -12.87
CA THR A 70 3.17 2.65 -13.25
C THR A 70 3.82 3.89 -12.66
N LEU A 71 5.12 3.77 -12.37
CA LEU A 71 5.92 4.90 -11.94
C LEU A 71 6.17 5.82 -13.13
N LYS A 72 6.14 7.14 -12.91
CA LYS A 72 6.46 8.11 -13.97
C LYS A 72 7.92 7.90 -14.42
N PRO A 73 8.26 7.96 -15.73
CA PRO A 73 9.61 7.65 -16.20
C PRO A 73 10.73 8.41 -15.49
N LYS A 74 10.51 9.71 -15.20
CA LYS A 74 11.46 10.55 -14.46
C LYS A 74 11.68 10.06 -13.03
N GLU A 75 10.62 9.62 -12.35
CA GLU A 75 10.71 9.10 -10.99
C GLU A 75 11.36 7.71 -10.98
N GLU A 76 11.08 6.87 -11.98
CA GLU A 76 11.75 5.59 -12.15
C GLU A 76 13.27 5.75 -12.30
N GLU A 77 13.72 6.66 -13.17
CA GLU A 77 15.14 6.99 -13.30
C GLU A 77 15.75 7.46 -11.98
N ARG A 78 15.06 8.38 -11.27
CA ARG A 78 15.49 8.87 -9.95
C ARG A 78 15.62 7.74 -8.93
N GLY A 79 14.63 6.85 -8.86
CA GLY A 79 14.63 5.71 -7.95
C GLY A 79 15.73 4.68 -8.27
N LEU A 80 16.06 4.48 -9.55
CA LEU A 80 17.16 3.60 -9.95
C LEU A 80 18.54 4.19 -9.62
N VAL A 81 18.70 5.52 -9.71
CA VAL A 81 19.90 6.20 -9.22
C VAL A 81 20.03 6.02 -7.69
N ASN A 82 18.94 6.20 -6.95
CA ASN A 82 18.91 5.97 -5.50
C ASN A 82 19.28 4.53 -5.14
N TYR A 83 18.76 3.54 -5.87
CA TYR A 83 19.13 2.13 -5.70
C TYR A 83 20.63 1.94 -5.85
N LYS A 84 21.23 2.45 -6.93
CA LYS A 84 22.69 2.32 -7.17
C LYS A 84 23.49 2.94 -6.02
N HIS A 85 23.11 4.12 -5.56
CA HIS A 85 23.77 4.75 -4.41
C HIS A 85 23.64 3.93 -3.13
N ASN A 86 22.46 3.33 -2.88
CA ASN A 86 22.27 2.49 -1.70
C ASN A 86 23.05 1.16 -1.78
N ALA A 87 23.07 0.53 -2.96
CA ALA A 87 23.77 -0.74 -3.20
C ALA A 87 25.29 -0.66 -3.02
N LEU A 88 25.88 0.55 -3.12
CA LEU A 88 27.31 0.78 -2.89
C LEU A 88 27.68 0.92 -1.41
N LYS A 89 26.70 1.05 -0.51
CA LYS A 89 26.97 1.18 0.94
C LYS A 89 27.40 -0.18 1.52
N PRO A 90 28.41 -0.23 2.41
CA PRO A 90 28.84 -1.47 3.05
C PRO A 90 27.67 -2.17 3.78
N GLY A 91 27.51 -3.46 3.54
CA GLY A 91 26.49 -4.29 4.19
C GLY A 91 25.07 -4.18 3.62
N GLN A 92 24.84 -3.34 2.59
CA GLN A 92 23.55 -3.28 1.92
C GLN A 92 23.39 -4.41 0.90
N PRO A 93 22.25 -5.13 0.89
CA PRO A 93 21.98 -6.16 -0.10
C PRO A 93 21.71 -5.53 -1.49
N ALA A 94 22.46 -5.94 -2.49
CA ALA A 94 22.31 -5.51 -3.89
C ALA A 94 21.78 -6.68 -4.75
N VAL A 95 20.59 -7.18 -4.40
CA VAL A 95 20.04 -8.43 -4.96
C VAL A 95 19.08 -8.17 -6.12
N GLU A 96 18.16 -7.21 -5.97
CA GLU A 96 17.12 -6.93 -6.95
C GLU A 96 17.16 -5.45 -7.34
N VAL A 97 17.25 -5.17 -8.64
CA VAL A 97 17.33 -3.80 -9.15
C VAL A 97 15.91 -3.23 -9.26
N VAL A 98 15.50 -2.44 -8.28
CA VAL A 98 14.20 -1.76 -8.27
C VAL A 98 14.34 -0.29 -7.88
N PRO A 99 13.47 0.61 -8.39
CA PRO A 99 13.42 1.98 -7.93
C PRO A 99 13.27 2.05 -6.41
N THR A 100 14.11 2.86 -5.76
CA THR A 100 14.24 2.90 -4.31
C THR A 100 14.03 4.31 -3.77
N PHE A 101 13.21 4.45 -2.72
CA PHE A 101 12.90 5.74 -2.11
C PHE A 101 12.77 5.65 -0.58
N GLU A 102 12.95 6.77 0.10
CA GLU A 102 12.68 6.89 1.53
C GLU A 102 11.16 6.82 1.83
N PRO A 103 10.73 6.37 3.02
CA PRO A 103 9.32 6.29 3.38
C PRO A 103 8.56 7.62 3.28
N SER A 104 9.26 8.73 3.50
CA SER A 104 8.74 10.10 3.43
C SER A 104 8.78 10.70 2.01
N ASP A 105 9.34 9.99 1.03
CA ASP A 105 9.38 10.47 -0.35
C ASP A 105 7.95 10.59 -0.91
N PRO A 106 7.60 11.67 -1.64
CA PRO A 106 6.30 11.84 -2.25
C PRO A 106 5.85 10.65 -3.10
N VAL A 107 6.77 9.95 -3.76
CA VAL A 107 6.46 8.73 -4.54
C VAL A 107 5.87 7.64 -3.64
N ILE A 108 6.44 7.41 -2.46
CA ILE A 108 5.96 6.40 -1.52
C ILE A 108 4.62 6.81 -0.91
N ILE A 109 4.47 8.09 -0.55
CA ILE A 109 3.24 8.63 0.01
C ILE A 109 2.09 8.53 -1.02
N GLU A 110 2.33 8.97 -2.26
CA GLU A 110 1.36 8.90 -3.36
C GLU A 110 0.97 7.45 -3.65
N TRP A 111 1.95 6.55 -3.75
CA TRP A 111 1.70 5.13 -3.99
C TRP A 111 0.86 4.49 -2.88
N ARG A 112 1.15 4.79 -1.61
CA ARG A 112 0.37 4.32 -0.45
C ARG A 112 -1.05 4.88 -0.47
N ALA A 113 -1.22 6.16 -0.78
CA ALA A 113 -2.54 6.80 -0.88
C ALA A 113 -3.38 6.15 -1.99
N MET A 114 -2.78 5.99 -3.17
CA MET A 114 -3.41 5.36 -4.33
C MET A 114 -3.76 3.90 -4.05
N THR A 115 -2.92 3.18 -3.30
CA THR A 115 -3.20 1.82 -2.86
C THR A 115 -4.49 1.79 -2.04
N VAL A 116 -4.60 2.60 -0.99
CA VAL A 116 -5.80 2.63 -0.13
C VAL A 116 -7.05 2.97 -0.94
N ALA A 117 -7.00 4.02 -1.76
CA ALA A 117 -8.13 4.44 -2.58
C ALA A 117 -8.56 3.39 -3.62
N THR A 118 -7.61 2.59 -4.12
CA THR A 118 -7.89 1.55 -5.11
C THR A 118 -8.46 0.28 -4.47
N LEU A 119 -8.07 -0.06 -3.24
CA LEU A 119 -8.54 -1.24 -2.53
C LEU A 119 -10.06 -1.25 -2.34
N ASP A 120 -10.68 -0.09 -2.08
CA ASP A 120 -12.14 0.00 -1.98
C ASP A 120 -12.84 -0.35 -3.30
N ARG A 121 -12.27 0.09 -4.43
CA ARG A 121 -12.78 -0.24 -5.77
C ARG A 121 -12.60 -1.71 -6.09
N ILE A 122 -11.45 -2.29 -5.72
CA ILE A 122 -11.20 -3.72 -5.87
C ILE A 122 -12.23 -4.51 -5.05
N ALA A 123 -12.51 -4.11 -3.81
CA ALA A 123 -13.48 -4.80 -2.99
C ALA A 123 -14.89 -4.80 -3.62
N VAL A 124 -15.32 -3.69 -4.22
CA VAL A 124 -16.58 -3.62 -4.97
C VAL A 124 -16.59 -4.62 -6.13
N GLU A 125 -15.55 -4.64 -6.96
CA GLU A 125 -15.50 -5.53 -8.12
C GLU A 125 -15.35 -7.01 -7.73
N VAL A 126 -14.59 -7.32 -6.67
CA VAL A 126 -14.47 -8.69 -6.15
C VAL A 126 -15.82 -9.21 -5.65
N ARG A 127 -16.55 -8.42 -4.85
CA ARG A 127 -17.90 -8.79 -4.37
C ARG A 127 -18.84 -9.08 -5.54
N LYS A 128 -18.79 -8.23 -6.57
CA LYS A 128 -19.61 -8.37 -7.77
C LYS A 128 -19.24 -9.63 -8.57
N GLN A 129 -17.96 -9.87 -8.83
CA GLN A 129 -17.51 -11.02 -9.62
C GLN A 129 -17.74 -12.36 -8.92
N LEU A 130 -17.62 -12.40 -7.59
CA LEU A 130 -17.83 -13.62 -6.81
C LEU A 130 -19.29 -13.81 -6.38
N ASN A 131 -20.17 -12.82 -6.61
CA ASN A 131 -21.53 -12.80 -6.09
C ASN A 131 -21.58 -12.94 -4.54
N LEU A 132 -20.65 -12.27 -3.86
CA LEU A 132 -20.50 -12.29 -2.40
C LEU A 132 -20.60 -10.85 -1.84
N PRO A 133 -21.80 -10.25 -1.73
CA PRO A 133 -21.97 -8.84 -1.37
C PRO A 133 -21.49 -8.51 0.06
N ASN A 134 -21.49 -9.49 0.96
CA ASN A 134 -21.16 -9.30 2.37
C ASN A 134 -19.66 -9.49 2.66
N LEU A 135 -18.83 -9.73 1.64
CA LEU A 135 -17.40 -9.97 1.84
C LEU A 135 -16.74 -8.69 2.38
N THR A 136 -16.13 -8.76 3.57
CA THR A 136 -15.59 -7.57 4.23
C THR A 136 -14.31 -7.10 3.55
N LEU A 137 -13.92 -5.82 3.73
CA LEU A 137 -12.65 -5.35 3.18
C LEU A 137 -11.47 -6.17 3.73
N ALA A 138 -11.48 -6.50 5.03
CA ALA A 138 -10.46 -7.34 5.65
C ALA A 138 -10.29 -8.70 4.94
N GLN A 139 -11.40 -9.34 4.54
CA GLN A 139 -11.39 -10.59 3.79
C GLN A 139 -10.82 -10.39 2.37
N VAL A 140 -11.18 -9.30 1.68
CA VAL A 140 -10.58 -8.95 0.36
C VAL A 140 -9.08 -8.74 0.49
N LEU A 141 -8.61 -8.10 1.57
CA LEU A 141 -7.19 -7.86 1.79
C LEU A 141 -6.44 -9.17 2.04
N GLN A 142 -6.84 -9.93 3.06
CA GLN A 142 -6.14 -11.15 3.46
C GLN A 142 -6.25 -12.25 2.42
N GLY A 143 -7.46 -12.56 1.95
CA GLY A 143 -7.71 -13.60 0.97
C GLY A 143 -7.39 -13.20 -0.48
N GLY A 144 -7.32 -11.89 -0.75
CA GLY A 144 -7.10 -11.35 -2.10
C GLY A 144 -5.78 -10.60 -2.20
N THR A 145 -5.81 -9.27 -2.08
CA THR A 145 -4.72 -8.40 -2.55
C THR A 145 -3.39 -8.64 -1.85
N TRP A 146 -3.41 -8.96 -0.55
CA TRP A 146 -2.19 -9.20 0.21
C TRP A 146 -1.54 -10.53 -0.16
N ASN A 147 -2.35 -11.60 -0.29
CA ASN A 147 -1.89 -12.92 -0.74
C ASN A 147 -1.42 -12.90 -2.20
N ALA A 148 -2.26 -12.42 -3.11
CA ALA A 148 -1.92 -12.29 -4.52
C ALA A 148 -0.66 -11.41 -4.73
N GLY A 149 -0.54 -10.31 -3.98
CA GLY A 149 0.64 -9.45 -4.03
C GLY A 149 1.93 -10.14 -3.60
N ARG A 150 1.88 -11.09 -2.65
CA ARG A 150 3.05 -11.91 -2.30
C ARG A 150 3.40 -12.91 -3.38
N GLU A 151 2.39 -13.56 -3.94
CA GLU A 151 2.58 -14.56 -5.00
C GLU A 151 3.19 -13.91 -6.25
N ILE A 152 2.59 -12.83 -6.74
CA ILE A 152 3.09 -12.08 -7.90
C ILE A 152 4.49 -11.53 -7.66
N ALA A 153 4.77 -10.99 -6.46
CA ALA A 153 6.11 -10.53 -6.12
C ALA A 153 7.14 -11.67 -6.12
N SER A 154 6.73 -12.89 -5.71
CA SER A 154 7.63 -14.06 -5.73
C SER A 154 7.94 -14.56 -7.14
N VAL A 155 7.02 -14.37 -8.09
CA VAL A 155 7.24 -14.67 -9.50
C VAL A 155 8.10 -13.59 -10.16
N SER A 156 7.75 -12.32 -9.91
CA SER A 156 8.41 -11.17 -10.55
C SER A 156 9.82 -10.93 -10.04
N ARG A 157 10.06 -11.19 -8.75
CA ARG A 157 11.34 -10.95 -8.06
C ARG A 157 11.68 -12.18 -7.20
N PRO A 158 12.09 -13.30 -7.79
CA PRO A 158 12.24 -14.57 -7.06
C PRO A 158 13.29 -14.52 -5.94
N ASN A 159 14.29 -13.65 -6.06
CA ASN A 159 15.39 -13.56 -5.10
C ASN A 159 14.97 -12.82 -3.82
N THR A 160 14.27 -11.70 -3.94
CA THR A 160 13.88 -10.87 -2.78
C THR A 160 12.42 -11.06 -2.38
N LYS A 161 11.59 -11.50 -3.31
CA LYS A 161 10.13 -11.51 -3.22
C LYS A 161 9.61 -10.14 -2.79
N GLY A 162 10.33 -9.06 -3.12
CA GLY A 162 10.08 -7.71 -2.65
C GLY A 162 9.03 -6.97 -3.48
N PRO A 163 8.64 -5.76 -3.07
CA PRO A 163 7.81 -4.88 -3.88
C PRO A 163 8.55 -4.38 -5.15
N PRO A 164 7.80 -3.93 -6.17
CA PRO A 164 8.35 -3.27 -7.37
C PRO A 164 9.00 -1.92 -7.11
N ILE A 165 8.67 -1.26 -6.00
CA ILE A 165 9.30 -0.04 -5.51
C ILE A 165 9.82 -0.34 -4.10
N ALA A 166 11.13 -0.27 -3.91
CA ALA A 166 11.75 -0.50 -2.61
C ALA A 166 11.64 0.74 -1.72
N ILE A 167 11.39 0.49 -0.44
CA ILE A 167 11.35 1.51 0.61
C ILE A 167 12.63 1.36 1.43
N LEU A 168 13.41 2.43 1.54
CA LEU A 168 14.58 2.51 2.43
C LEU A 168 14.10 2.61 3.88
N SER A 169 13.80 1.48 4.48
CA SER A 169 13.47 1.44 5.91
C SER A 169 14.64 0.88 6.69
N ASP A 170 15.01 1.57 7.76
CA ASP A 170 15.91 1.07 8.81
C ASP A 170 15.16 0.20 9.83
N GLY A 171 13.88 -0.10 9.58
CA GLY A 171 13.01 -0.86 10.47
C GLY A 171 12.27 -0.01 11.51
N THR A 172 12.48 1.31 11.54
CA THR A 172 11.82 2.22 12.49
C THR A 172 10.58 2.91 11.90
N LEU A 173 10.51 3.04 10.58
CA LEU A 173 9.34 3.57 9.85
C LEU A 173 8.65 2.47 9.01
N PHE A 174 7.33 2.34 9.19
CA PHE A 174 6.48 1.29 8.58
C PHE A 174 5.52 1.80 7.52
#